data_AF-Q9Y8L3-F1
#
_entry.id   AF-Q9Y8L3-F1
#
_cell.length_a   1.000
_cell.length_b   1.000
_cell.length_c   1.000
_cell.angle_alpha   90.00
_cell.angle_beta   90.00
_cell.angle_gamma   90.00
#
_symmetry.space_group_name_H-M   'P 1'
#
loop_
_entity.id
_entity.type
_entity.pdbx_description
1 polymer ?
#
loop_
_entity_poly.entity_id
_entity_poly.type
_entity_poly.pdbx_seq_one_letter_code
_entity_poly.pdbx_strand_id
1 'polypeptide(L)'
;MGLDVEWIPDTGYRGISDKQVARIANDSRRIILTRDSDFLKPYLRKDAKYGIIYIAEPVRKDNLDKLARNIVKALELLKEKPRLIIITSSTIESYPLTS
;
A
#
# COMPACT_ATOMS: atom_id res chain seq x y z
N MET A 1 7.82 -19.25 2.52
CA MET A 1 6.41 -18.87 2.28
C MET A 1 6.42 -17.63 1.41
N GLY A 2 5.79 -17.68 0.24
CA GLY A 2 5.77 -16.58 -0.73
C GLY A 2 4.63 -15.61 -0.43
N LEU A 3 4.86 -14.32 -0.68
CA LEU A 3 3.82 -13.29 -0.70
C LEU A 3 3.04 -13.43 -2.02
N ASP A 4 1.71 -13.49 -1.95
CA ASP A 4 0.86 -13.46 -3.15
C ASP A 4 0.71 -12.01 -3.62
N VAL A 5 1.36 -11.68 -4.74
CA VAL A 5 1.48 -10.31 -5.25
C VAL A 5 0.91 -10.24 -6.65
N GLU A 6 -0.01 -9.30 -6.83
CA GLU A 6 -0.55 -8.92 -8.13
C GLU A 6 0.00 -7.55 -8.51
N TRP A 7 0.76 -7.48 -9.60
CA TRP A 7 1.35 -6.23 -10.06
C TRP A 7 0.42 -5.54 -11.06
N ILE A 8 -0.02 -4.32 -10.71
CA ILE A 8 -0.81 -3.46 -11.59
C ILE A 8 0.09 -2.33 -12.09
N PRO A 9 0.51 -2.34 -13.37
CA PRO A 9 1.32 -1.27 -13.93
C PRO A 9 0.48 0.01 -14.11
N ASP A 10 1.06 1.16 -13.76
CA ASP A 10 0.52 2.45 -14.17
C ASP A 10 0.87 2.69 -15.65
N THR A 11 -0.14 2.68 -16.51
CA THR A 11 0.06 2.77 -17.97
C THR A 11 -0.26 4.14 -18.58
N GLY A 12 -0.57 5.18 -17.79
CA GLY A 12 -0.63 6.59 -18.19
C GLY A 12 -1.61 7.05 -19.31
N TYR A 13 -2.03 6.18 -20.24
CA TYR A 13 -2.78 6.56 -21.45
C TYR A 13 -4.07 5.76 -21.70
N ARG A 14 -4.22 4.59 -21.07
CA ARG A 14 -5.45 3.75 -21.05
C ARG A 14 -5.49 2.84 -19.80
N GLY A 15 -4.99 3.36 -18.68
CA GLY A 15 -4.74 2.59 -17.47
C GLY A 15 -5.93 2.48 -16.53
N ILE A 16 -5.81 1.53 -15.61
CA ILE A 16 -6.66 1.37 -14.42
C ILE A 16 -6.46 2.62 -13.55
N SER A 17 -7.52 3.40 -13.33
CA SER A 17 -7.51 4.55 -12.41
C SER A 17 -7.28 4.12 -10.96
N ASP A 18 -6.83 5.01 -10.08
CA ASP A 18 -6.64 4.72 -8.65
C ASP A 18 -7.89 4.16 -7.97
N LYS A 19 -9.06 4.67 -8.37
CA LYS A 19 -10.35 4.13 -7.92
C LYS A 19 -10.58 2.70 -8.38
N GLN A 20 -10.21 2.36 -9.61
CA GLN A 20 -10.28 0.99 -10.11
C GLN A 20 -9.24 0.11 -9.42
N VAL A 21 -8.03 0.61 -9.13
CA VAL A 21 -7.04 -0.14 -8.32
C VAL A 21 -7.61 -0.47 -6.95
N ALA A 22 -8.19 0.51 -6.25
CA ALA A 22 -8.85 0.29 -4.96
C ALA A 22 -10.00 -0.72 -5.08
N ARG A 23 -10.79 -0.64 -6.15
CA ARG A 23 -11.88 -1.60 -6.41
C ARG A 23 -11.35 -3.03 -6.63
N ILE A 24 -10.34 -3.22 -7.48
CA ILE A 24 -9.72 -4.53 -7.75
C ILE A 24 -9.14 -5.13 -6.47
N ALA A 25 -8.43 -4.31 -5.69
CA ALA A 25 -7.87 -4.71 -4.42
C ALA A 25 -8.99 -5.16 -3.45
N ASN A 26 -10.09 -4.41 -3.37
CA ASN A 26 -11.22 -4.77 -2.52
C ASN A 26 -11.92 -6.06 -2.96
N ASP A 27 -12.20 -6.20 -4.25
CA ASP A 27 -12.89 -7.37 -4.82
C ASP A 27 -12.05 -8.63 -4.60
N SER A 28 -10.73 -8.49 -4.63
CA SER A 28 -9.76 -9.57 -4.38
C SER A 28 -9.32 -9.69 -2.91
N ARG A 29 -9.86 -8.86 -2.01
CA ARG A 29 -9.51 -8.81 -0.58
C ARG A 29 -8.01 -8.60 -0.30
N ARG A 30 -7.36 -7.79 -1.14
CA ARG A 30 -5.92 -7.48 -1.12
C ARG A 30 -5.63 -6.13 -0.49
N ILE A 31 -4.43 -6.01 0.08
CA ILE A 31 -3.83 -4.76 0.54
C ILE A 31 -3.17 -4.05 -0.65
N ILE A 32 -3.26 -2.73 -0.71
CA ILE A 32 -2.59 -1.93 -1.75
C ILE A 32 -1.18 -1.59 -1.27
N LEU A 33 -0.15 -1.93 -2.04
CA LEU A 33 1.23 -1.46 -1.82
C LEU A 33 1.57 -0.44 -2.91
N THR A 34 1.89 0.80 -2.55
CA THR A 34 2.07 1.87 -3.53
C THR A 34 3.11 2.91 -3.10
N ARG A 35 3.58 3.69 -4.07
CA ARG A 35 4.33 4.94 -3.89
C ARG A 35 3.57 6.15 -4.42
N ASP A 36 2.36 5.94 -4.92
CA ASP A 36 1.52 7.01 -5.39
C ASP A 36 0.90 7.74 -4.20
N SER A 37 1.24 9.02 -4.08
CA SER A 37 0.77 9.89 -3.01
C SER A 37 -0.73 10.17 -3.07
N ASP A 38 -1.40 9.88 -4.20
CA ASP A 38 -2.84 10.05 -4.33
C ASP A 38 -3.61 9.14 -3.37
N PHE A 39 -3.06 7.99 -3.01
CA PHE A 39 -3.60 7.10 -1.99
C PHE A 39 -3.50 7.64 -0.55
N LEU A 40 -2.73 8.72 -0.33
CA LEU A 40 -2.73 9.43 0.96
C LEU A 40 -3.92 10.39 1.07
N LYS A 41 -4.54 10.79 -0.06
CA LYS A 41 -5.65 11.73 -0.08
C LYS A 41 -6.91 11.06 0.48
N PRO A 42 -7.68 11.73 1.37
CA PRO A 42 -8.82 11.11 2.03
C PRO A 42 -9.87 10.49 1.10
N TYR A 43 -10.08 11.07 -0.09
CA TYR A 43 -11.08 10.59 -1.04
C TYR A 43 -10.74 9.26 -1.70
N LEU A 44 -9.45 8.90 -1.81
CA LEU A 44 -8.99 7.59 -2.30
C LEU A 44 -8.71 6.63 -1.15
N ARG A 45 -8.13 7.14 -0.05
CA ARG A 45 -7.83 6.35 1.14
C ARG A 45 -9.04 5.61 1.69
N LYS A 46 -10.20 6.27 1.71
CA LYS A 46 -11.48 5.68 2.16
C LYS A 46 -11.97 4.53 1.28
N ASP A 47 -11.53 4.46 0.03
CA ASP A 47 -11.97 3.45 -0.92
C ASP A 47 -11.19 2.13 -0.74
N ALA A 48 -10.06 2.12 -0.02
CA ALA A 48 -9.26 0.90 0.23
C ALA A 48 -9.69 0.18 1.50
N LYS A 49 -10.53 -0.87 1.39
CA LYS A 49 -11.16 -1.54 2.54
C LYS A 49 -10.23 -2.41 3.38
N TYR A 50 -9.16 -2.92 2.79
CA TYR A 50 -8.27 -3.90 3.43
C TYR A 50 -6.94 -3.29 3.90
N GLY A 51 -6.70 -2.01 3.61
CA GLY A 51 -5.49 -1.31 4.01
C GLY A 51 -4.61 -0.89 2.84
N ILE A 52 -3.72 0.04 3.16
CA ILE A 52 -2.75 0.62 2.23
C ILE A 52 -1.39 0.59 2.92
N ILE A 53 -0.36 0.16 2.20
CA ILE A 53 1.05 0.35 2.55
C ILE A 53 1.61 1.36 1.55
N TYR A 54 1.99 2.53 2.02
CA TYR A 54 2.63 3.58 1.23
C TYR A 54 4.13 3.61 1.54
N ILE A 55 4.97 3.49 0.51
CA ILE A 55 6.43 3.59 0.65
C ILE A 55 6.82 5.07 0.46
N ALA A 56 7.20 5.73 1.56
CA ALA A 56 7.49 7.17 1.60
C ALA A 56 8.93 7.54 1.21
N GLU A 57 9.69 6.62 0.64
CA GLU A 57 11.05 6.87 0.16
C GLU A 57 11.31 6.14 -1.18
N PRO A 58 12.31 6.58 -1.97
CA PRO A 58 12.74 5.84 -3.15
C PRO A 58 13.26 4.45 -2.79
N VAL A 59 12.84 3.43 -3.53
CA VAL A 59 13.40 2.07 -3.38
C VAL A 59 14.75 2.01 -4.08
N ARG A 60 15.79 1.64 -3.35
CA ARG A 60 17.19 1.58 -3.78
C ARG A 60 17.84 0.30 -3.25
N LYS A 61 19.02 -0.07 -3.77
CA LYS A 61 19.71 -1.30 -3.35
C LYS A 61 20.11 -1.30 -1.87
N ASP A 62 20.50 -0.15 -1.34
CA ASP A 62 20.97 0.04 0.03
C ASP A 62 19.85 0.02 1.09
N ASN A 63 18.60 0.25 0.69
CA ASN A 63 17.44 0.26 1.58
C ASN A 63 16.43 -0.88 1.35
N LEU A 64 16.59 -1.66 0.27
CA LEU A 64 15.66 -2.71 -0.14
C LEU A 64 15.34 -3.70 0.98
N ASP A 65 16.36 -4.21 1.67
CA ASP A 65 16.19 -5.20 2.73
C ASP A 65 15.44 -4.63 3.94
N LYS A 66 15.67 -3.36 4.28
CA LYS A 66 14.99 -2.67 5.37
C LYS A 66 13.52 -2.45 5.02
N LEU A 67 13.25 -1.99 3.80
CA LEU A 67 11.91 -1.83 3.28
C LEU A 67 11.14 -3.16 3.24
N ALA A 68 11.75 -4.23 2.74
CA ALA A 68 11.12 -5.55 2.71
C ALA A 68 10.72 -6.03 4.12
N ARG A 69 11.60 -5.86 5.11
CA ARG A 69 11.27 -6.17 6.52
C ARG A 69 10.13 -5.31 7.06
N ASN A 70 10.10 -4.03 6.70
CA ASN A 70 9.04 -3.12 7.14
C ASN A 70 7.70 -3.41 6.45
N ILE A 71 7.70 -3.86 5.19
CA ILE A 71 6.50 -4.34 4.49
C ILE A 71 5.94 -5.57 5.22
N VAL A 72 6.77 -6.54 5.59
CA VAL A 72 6.31 -7.73 6.34
C VAL A 72 5.68 -7.34 7.67
N LYS A 73 6.33 -6.45 8.44
CA LYS A 73 5.76 -5.92 9.70
C LYS A 73 4.44 -5.18 9.46
N ALA A 74 4.36 -4.38 8.41
CA ALA A 74 3.14 -3.66 8.03
C ALA A 74 2.00 -4.62 7.69
N LEU A 75 2.27 -5.72 6.98
CA LEU A 75 1.28 -6.75 6.67
C LEU A 75 0.74 -7.41 7.94
N GLU A 76 1.59 -7.71 8.94
CA GLU A 76 1.14 -8.22 10.23
C GLU A 76 0.20 -7.24 10.95
N LEU A 77 0.52 -5.94 10.97
CA LEU A 77 -0.33 -4.91 11.54
C LEU A 77 -1.69 -4.80 10.83
N LEU A 78 -1.72 -5.03 9.52
CA LEU A 78 -2.96 -4.97 8.71
C LEU A 78 -3.87 -6.18 8.90
N LYS A 79 -3.36 -7.31 9.41
CA LYS A 79 -4.20 -8.46 9.77
C LYS A 79 -5.15 -8.15 10.91
N GLU A 80 -4.73 -7.29 11.85
CA GLU A 80 -5.57 -6.91 12.99
C GLU A 80 -6.69 -5.95 12.56
N LYS A 81 -6.33 -4.91 11.80
CA LYS A 81 -7.29 -3.90 11.36
C LYS A 81 -6.83 -3.18 10.08
N PRO A 82 -7.74 -2.92 9.13
CA PRO A 82 -7.44 -2.08 7.97
C PRO A 82 -6.97 -0.68 8.38
N ARG A 83 -5.78 -0.29 7.91
CA ARG A 83 -5.12 0.98 8.20
C ARG A 83 -4.35 1.50 6.99
N LEU A 84 -3.99 2.77 7.03
CA LEU A 84 -2.91 3.31 6.21
C LEU A 84 -1.61 3.13 6.99
N ILE A 85 -0.66 2.42 6.41
CA ILE A 85 0.69 2.28 6.94
C ILE A 85 1.65 3.01 6.01
N ILE A 86 2.40 3.95 6.56
CA ILE A 86 3.45 4.68 5.86
C ILE A 86 4.77 4.06 6.30
N ILE A 87 5.59 3.62 5.34
CA ILE A 87 6.87 3.00 5.62
C ILE A 87 8.02 3.75 4.96
N THR A 88 9.13 3.83 5.68
CA THR A 88 10.46 4.15 5.16
C THR A 88 11.40 3.02 5.54
N SER A 89 12.70 3.14 5.26
CA SER A 89 13.70 2.17 5.74
C SER A 89 13.95 2.24 7.25
N SER A 90 13.53 3.33 7.90
CA SER A 90 13.74 3.58 9.33
C SER A 90 12.45 3.62 10.14
N THR A 91 11.29 3.89 9.52
CA THR A 91 10.02 4.12 10.21
C THR A 91 8.88 3.26 9.67
N ILE A 92 7.92 2.99 10.55
CA ILE A 92 6.59 2.44 10.24
C ILE A 92 5.60 3.29 11.03
N GLU A 93 4.74 4.01 10.33
CA GLU A 93 3.71 4.87 10.91
C GLU A 93 2.34 4.32 10.53
N SER A 94 1.36 4.37 11.45
CA SER A 94 0.06 3.71 11.31
C SER A 94 -1.08 4.68 11.59
N TYR A 95 -1.97 4.81 10.62
CA TYR A 95 -3.09 5.75 10.63
C TYR A 95 -4.42 5.05 10.31
N PRO A 96 -5.55 5.51 10.88
CA PRO A 96 -6.87 5.08 10.42
C PRO A 96 -7.09 5.43 8.93
N LEU A 97 -7.81 4.56 8.20
CA LEU A 97 -8.20 4.81 6.80
C LEU A 97 -9.26 5.93 6.69
N THR A 98 -10.10 6.07 7.70
CA THR A 98 -11.09 7.14 7.84
C THR A 98 -10.80 7.91 9.12
N SER A 99 -10.77 9.24 9.01
CA SER A 99 -10.71 10.16 10.15
C SER A 99 -12.12 10.40 10.69
#